data_AF-A0A845XBX7-F1
#
_entry.id   AF-A0A845XBX7-F1
#
_cell.length_a   1.000
_cell.length_b   1.000
_cell.length_c   1.000
_cell.angle_alpha   90.00
_cell.angle_beta   90.00
_cell.angle_gamma   90.00
#
_symmetry.space_group_name_H-M   'P 1'
#
loop_
_entity.id
_entity.type
_entity.pdbx_description
1 polymer ?
#
loop_
_entity_poly.entity_id
_entity_poly.type
_entity_poly.pdbx_seq_one_letter_code
_entity_poly.pdbx_strand_id
1 'polypeptide(L)'
;MPLTITLDPTTEAQLRAKAQDQGQDINTLAAQLLTALLSWEQQETANAIAGIQQGLDDFEADNFRNFDYFVAEQQQKYNLSSI
;
A
#
# COMPACT_ATOMS: atom_id res chain seq x y z
N MET A 1 17.53 17.85 -12.29
CA MET A 1 16.76 18.94 -12.94
C MET A 1 15.86 19.57 -11.89
N PRO A 2 15.70 20.91 -11.86
CA PRO A 2 14.78 21.55 -10.92
C PRO A 2 13.33 21.36 -11.39
N LEU A 3 12.45 21.02 -10.46
CA LEU A 3 11.00 20.92 -10.65
C LEU A 3 10.34 21.90 -9.67
N THR A 4 9.49 22.79 -10.18
CA THR A 4 8.69 23.70 -9.35
C THR A 4 7.28 23.14 -9.25
N ILE A 5 6.80 22.92 -8.02
CA ILE A 5 5.46 22.42 -7.74
C ILE A 5 4.74 23.45 -6.87
N THR A 6 3.51 23.79 -7.23
CA THR A 6 2.63 24.59 -6.37
C THR A 6 1.85 23.66 -5.47
N LEU A 7 2.06 23.78 -4.15
CA LEU A 7 1.33 23.04 -3.14
C LEU A 7 0.21 23.91 -2.57
N ASP A 8 -0.87 23.27 -2.10
CA ASP A 8 -1.81 23.99 -1.25
C ASP A 8 -1.12 24.35 0.10
N PRO A 9 -1.60 25.40 0.79
CA PRO A 9 -0.96 25.88 2.02
C PRO A 9 -0.89 24.83 3.13
N THR A 10 -1.85 23.91 3.19
CA THR A 10 -1.90 22.86 4.22
C THR A 10 -0.81 21.82 3.97
N THR A 11 -0.67 21.36 2.73
CA THR A 11 0.38 20.39 2.34
C THR A 11 1.78 21.00 2.51
N GLU A 12 1.98 22.26 2.13
CA GLU A 12 3.27 22.93 2.33
C GLU A 12 3.63 23.01 3.83
N ALA A 13 2.67 23.37 4.67
CA ALA A 13 2.89 23.46 6.12
C ALA A 13 3.25 22.11 6.74
N GLN A 14 2.57 21.02 6.32
CA GLN A 14 2.89 19.67 6.78
C GLN A 14 4.28 19.22 6.33
N LEU A 15 4.63 19.47 5.07
CA LEU A 15 5.94 19.12 4.54
C LEU A 15 7.06 19.89 5.27
N ARG A 16 6.84 21.17 5.55
CA ARG A 16 7.78 22.03 6.28
C ARG A 16 7.95 21.58 7.72
N ALA A 17 6.87 21.26 8.42
CA ALA A 17 6.93 20.72 9.78
C ALA A 17 7.71 19.39 9.82
N LYS A 18 7.40 18.48 8.88
CA LYS A 18 8.10 17.19 8.77
C LYS A 18 9.60 17.35 8.48
N ALA A 19 9.96 18.30 7.61
CA ALA A 19 11.36 18.62 7.31
C ALA A 19 12.10 19.14 8.55
N GLN A 20 11.45 20.01 9.33
CA GLN A 20 11.99 20.52 10.60
C GLN A 20 12.19 19.41 11.64
N ASP A 21 11.19 18.56 11.83
CA ASP A 21 11.24 17.43 12.79
C ASP A 21 12.38 16.47 12.46
N GLN A 22 12.70 16.29 11.17
CA GLN A 22 13.75 15.40 10.69
C GLN A 22 15.11 16.08 10.51
N GLY A 23 15.20 17.39 10.77
CA GLY A 23 16.43 18.17 10.55
C GLY A 23 16.90 18.15 9.09
N GLN A 24 15.97 18.02 8.14
CA GLN A 24 16.26 17.80 6.72
C GLN A 24 15.84 19.01 5.88
N ASP A 25 16.54 19.25 4.78
CA ASP A 25 16.10 20.22 3.78
C ASP A 25 14.76 19.81 3.14
N ILE A 26 13.87 20.79 2.97
CA ILE A 26 12.50 20.56 2.49
C ILE A 26 12.47 20.00 1.08
N ASN A 27 13.39 20.41 0.19
CA ASN A 27 13.43 19.91 -1.19
C ASN A 27 13.93 18.46 -1.20
N THR A 28 14.89 18.14 -0.35
CA THR A 28 15.40 16.77 -0.20
C THR A 28 14.31 15.83 0.32
N LEU A 29 13.57 16.25 1.35
CA LEU A 29 12.44 15.48 1.88
C LEU A 29 11.35 15.30 0.80
N ALA A 30 10.98 16.36 0.09
CA ALA A 30 10.00 16.31 -0.99
C ALA A 30 10.38 15.29 -2.07
N ALA A 31 11.64 15.33 -2.52
CA ALA A 31 12.15 14.39 -3.52
C ALA A 31 12.11 12.94 -3.03
N GLN A 32 12.45 12.68 -1.75
CA GLN A 32 12.38 11.35 -1.17
C GLN A 32 10.94 10.84 -1.08
N LEU A 33 10.00 11.68 -0.65
CA LEU A 33 8.58 11.31 -0.57
C LEU A 33 8.00 11.01 -1.95
N LEU A 34 8.33 11.82 -2.96
CA LEU A 34 7.92 11.56 -4.35
C LEU A 34 8.51 10.25 -4.89
N THR A 35 9.80 9.99 -4.61
CA THR A 35 10.46 8.74 -5.01
C THR A 35 9.79 7.53 -4.35
N ALA A 36 9.48 7.63 -3.06
CA ALA A 36 8.80 6.58 -2.32
C ALA A 36 7.39 6.31 -2.86
N LEU A 37 6.62 7.36 -3.17
CA LEU A 37 5.29 7.25 -3.75
C LEU A 37 5.31 6.51 -5.09
N LEU A 38 6.19 6.93 -6.01
CA LEU A 38 6.31 6.31 -7.34
C LEU A 38 6.77 4.84 -7.24
N SER A 39 7.67 4.54 -6.30
CA SER A 39 8.12 3.16 -6.06
C SER A 39 6.99 2.30 -5.50
N TRP A 40 6.21 2.85 -4.56
CA TRP A 40 5.06 2.16 -3.97
C TRP A 40 3.97 1.87 -5.00
N GLU A 41 3.62 2.84 -5.86
CA GLU A 41 2.64 2.66 -6.94
C GLU A 41 3.05 1.53 -7.91
N GLN A 42 4.33 1.50 -8.28
CA GLN A 42 4.87 0.44 -9.14
C GLN A 42 4.82 -0.94 -8.46
N GLN A 43 5.22 -1.00 -7.19
CA GLN A 43 5.23 -2.25 -6.44
C GLN A 43 3.82 -2.78 -6.16
N GLU A 44 2.87 -1.91 -5.81
CA GLU A 44 1.48 -2.28 -5.56
C GLU A 44 0.86 -2.87 -6.83
N THR A 45 1.05 -2.20 -7.98
CA THR A 45 0.56 -2.69 -9.27
C THR A 45 1.12 -4.07 -9.61
N ALA A 46 2.44 -4.24 -9.43
CA ALA A 46 3.10 -5.52 -9.67
C ALA A 46 2.58 -6.63 -8.74
N ASN A 47 2.40 -6.33 -7.45
CA ASN A 47 1.87 -7.27 -6.47
C ASN A 47 0.42 -7.66 -6.77
N ALA A 48 -0.40 -6.71 -7.20
CA ALA A 48 -1.79 -6.98 -7.59
C ALA A 48 -1.85 -7.92 -8.80
N ILE A 49 -1.07 -7.65 -9.84
CA ILE A 49 -0.97 -8.51 -11.02
C ILE A 49 -0.51 -9.92 -10.63
N ALA A 50 0.56 -10.02 -9.82
CA ALA A 50 1.09 -11.30 -9.37
C ALA A 50 0.07 -12.09 -8.54
N GLY A 51 -0.65 -11.43 -7.62
CA GLY A 51 -1.68 -12.07 -6.81
C GLY A 51 -2.87 -12.57 -7.63
N ILE A 52 -3.29 -11.81 -8.66
CA ILE A 52 -4.34 -12.23 -9.59
C ILE A 52 -3.89 -13.47 -10.37
N GLN A 53 -2.69 -13.44 -10.95
CA GLN A 53 -2.18 -14.57 -11.73
C GLN A 53 -2.05 -15.82 -10.84
N GLN A 54 -1.50 -15.66 -9.64
CA GLN A 54 -1.39 -16.77 -8.68
C GLN A 54 -2.78 -17.36 -8.36
N GLY A 55 -3.79 -16.53 -8.12
CA GLY A 55 -5.14 -17.01 -7.84
C GLY A 55 -5.77 -17.76 -9.03
N LEU A 56 -5.47 -17.34 -10.26
CA LEU A 56 -5.91 -18.05 -11.47
C LEU A 56 -5.19 -19.41 -11.61
N ASP A 57 -3.88 -19.43 -11.42
CA ASP A 57 -3.06 -20.66 -11.48
C ASP A 57 -3.50 -21.66 -10.39
N ASP A 58 -3.75 -21.19 -9.16
CA ASP A 58 -4.26 -22.00 -8.06
C ASP A 58 -5.65 -22.57 -8.39
N PHE A 59 -6.52 -21.79 -9.04
CA PHE A 59 -7.83 -22.29 -9.46
C PHE A 59 -7.72 -23.37 -10.55
N GLU A 60 -6.87 -23.17 -11.55
CA GLU A 60 -6.60 -24.16 -12.61
C GLU A 60 -6.00 -25.47 -12.05
N ALA A 61 -5.24 -25.38 -10.96
CA ALA A 61 -4.64 -26.52 -10.29
C ALA A 61 -5.56 -27.19 -9.24
N ASP A 62 -6.85 -26.83 -9.18
CA ASP A 62 -7.81 -27.25 -8.14
C ASP A 62 -7.34 -26.93 -6.70
N ASN A 63 -6.44 -25.96 -6.54
CA ASN A 63 -5.92 -25.46 -5.26
C ASN A 63 -6.78 -24.31 -4.72
N PHE A 64 -8.09 -24.54 -4.60
CA PHE A 64 -9.02 -23.61 -3.98
C PHE A 64 -9.79 -24.29 -2.86
N ARG A 65 -10.32 -23.50 -1.94
CA ARG A 65 -11.14 -24.00 -0.82
C ARG A 65 -12.55 -23.45 -0.89
N ASN A 66 -13.51 -24.24 -0.43
CA ASN A 66 -14.89 -23.79 -0.27
C ASN A 66 -14.96 -22.69 0.80
N PHE A 67 -15.75 -21.66 0.50
CA PHE A 67 -15.89 -20.47 1.35
C PHE A 67 -16.53 -20.77 2.71
N ASP A 68 -17.54 -21.64 2.76
CA ASP A 68 -18.26 -21.96 4.01
C ASP A 68 -17.33 -22.66 5.01
N TYR A 69 -16.49 -23.58 4.53
CA TYR A 69 -15.48 -24.22 5.39
C TYR A 69 -14.44 -23.23 5.90
N PHE A 70 -14.00 -22.29 5.06
CA PHE A 70 -13.07 -21.25 5.48
C PHE A 70 -13.69 -20.36 6.56
N VAL A 71 -14.94 -19.92 6.40
CA VAL A 71 -15.62 -19.05 7.37
C VAL A 71 -15.76 -19.76 8.72
N ALA A 72 -16.18 -21.03 8.71
CA ALA A 72 -16.28 -21.82 9.93
C ALA A 72 -14.93 -21.94 10.65
N GLU A 73 -13.84 -22.18 9.91
CA GLU A 73 -12.48 -22.23 10.46
C GLU A 73 -12.07 -20.88 11.09
N GLN A 74 -12.31 -19.76 10.41
CA GLN A 74 -11.94 -18.44 10.95
C GLN A 74 -12.76 -18.07 12.18
N GLN A 75 -14.05 -18.39 12.18
CA GLN A 75 -14.93 -18.17 13.33
C GLN A 75 -14.44 -18.94 14.56
N GLN A 76 -14.07 -20.21 14.39
CA GLN A 76 -13.51 -21.02 15.46
C GLN A 76 -12.15 -20.49 15.93
N LYS A 77 -11.26 -20.12 15.00
CA LYS A 77 -9.89 -19.69 15.31
C LYS A 77 -9.85 -18.38 16.08
N TYR A 78 -10.75 -17.45 15.77
CA TYR A 78 -10.76 -16.10 16.34
C TYR A 78 -11.93 -15.84 17.29
N ASN A 79 -12.70 -16.87 17.64
CA ASN A 79 -13.91 -16.76 18.46
C ASN A 79 -14.89 -15.69 17.93
N LEU A 80 -15.06 -15.63 16.61
CA LEU A 80 -15.99 -14.69 15.99
C LEU A 80 -17.39 -15.32 15.98
N SER A 81 -18.37 -14.57 16.47
CA SER A 81 -19.79 -14.94 16.34
C SER A 81 -20.18 -14.94 14.86
N SER A 82 -21.03 -15.87 14.45
CA SER A 82 -21.64 -15.82 13.11
C SER A 82 -22.44 -14.52 12.95
N ILE A 83 -22.15 -13.76 11.89
CA ILE A 83 -22.93 -12.59 11.48
C ILE A 83 -24.20 -13.04 10.79
#